data_AF-A0A0I9U8B3-F1
#
_entry.id   AF-A0A0I9U8B3-F1
#
_cell.length_a   1.000
_cell.length_b   1.000
_cell.length_c   1.000
_cell.angle_alpha   90.00
_cell.angle_beta   90.00
_cell.angle_gamma   90.00
#
_symmetry.space_group_name_H-M   'P 1'
#
loop_
_entity.id
_entity.type
_entity.pdbx_description
1 polymer ?
#
loop_
_entity_poly.entity_id
_entity_poly.type
_entity_poly.pdbx_seq_one_letter_code
_entity_poly.pdbx_strand_id
1 'polypeptide(L)'
;MPHSEGLPPEINSHNIWGGPGADSIEDAVRAWASLRREICDLGSQFDQILLCLMDDWSGPVAIRVIDAATPFLRWLDSLDAKLFATERHIRRIGRAFFNARRDAVHPILIDANRAQVLALTRDNEFGQNNAAIAALEDEYGRYWDQDGRAMWWYRQELSNALSRLTPWQQPPPIANNTGLVQPVPLPTGS
;
A
#
# COMPACT_ATOMS: atom_id res chain seq x y z
N MET A 1 24.68 27.48 -6.39
CA MET A 1 24.50 26.62 -5.19
C MET A 1 24.39 25.18 -5.67
N PRO A 2 25.04 24.16 -5.06
CA PRO A 2 24.90 22.81 -5.57
C PRO A 2 23.58 22.23 -5.06
N HIS A 3 22.62 22.03 -5.96
CA HIS A 3 21.31 21.44 -5.71
C HIS A 3 21.45 19.96 -5.34
N SER A 4 21.81 19.67 -4.09
CA SER A 4 22.22 18.34 -3.61
C SER A 4 21.07 17.35 -3.36
N GLU A 5 19.83 17.67 -3.69
CA GLU A 5 18.66 16.86 -3.29
C GLU A 5 17.86 16.20 -4.42
N GLY A 6 18.29 16.25 -5.69
CA GLY A 6 17.67 15.41 -6.73
C GLY A 6 17.64 16.01 -8.13
N LEU A 7 16.75 15.45 -8.97
CA LEU A 7 16.51 15.86 -10.35
C LEU A 7 16.01 17.31 -10.44
N PRO A 8 16.18 18.00 -11.58
CA PRO A 8 15.63 19.34 -11.80
C PRO A 8 14.11 19.42 -11.57
N PRO A 9 13.57 20.62 -11.22
CA PRO A 9 12.14 20.85 -11.05
C PRO A 9 11.29 20.35 -12.22
N GLU A 10 11.74 20.57 -13.46
CA GLU A 10 11.01 20.14 -14.67
C GLU A 10 10.73 18.64 -14.64
N ILE A 11 11.67 17.85 -14.14
CA ILE A 11 11.53 16.38 -14.10
C ILE A 11 10.66 15.97 -12.92
N ASN A 12 10.91 16.48 -11.72
CA ASN A 12 10.13 16.10 -10.53
C ASN A 12 8.67 16.54 -10.65
N SER A 13 8.41 17.80 -11.00
CA SER A 13 7.06 18.32 -11.25
C SER A 13 6.36 17.55 -12.37
N HIS A 14 7.02 17.31 -13.51
CA HIS A 14 6.37 16.58 -14.61
C HIS A 14 5.98 15.16 -14.20
N ASN A 15 6.87 14.45 -13.49
CA ASN A 15 6.61 13.07 -13.06
C ASN A 15 5.45 12.97 -12.06
N ILE A 16 5.32 13.91 -11.12
CA ILE A 16 4.27 13.86 -10.08
C ILE A 16 2.92 14.43 -10.54
N TRP A 17 2.94 15.42 -11.44
CA TRP A 17 1.73 16.02 -12.01
C TRP A 17 1.18 15.21 -13.19
N GLY A 18 2.04 14.47 -13.89
CA GLY A 18 1.67 13.53 -14.93
C GLY A 18 1.01 12.24 -14.40
N GLY A 19 0.69 11.35 -15.33
CA GLY A 19 0.13 10.02 -15.04
C GLY A 19 -1.38 9.99 -14.76
N PRO A 20 -1.94 8.77 -14.54
CA PRO A 20 -3.37 8.55 -14.42
C PRO A 20 -3.98 8.91 -13.05
N GLY A 21 -3.18 9.40 -12.10
CA GLY A 21 -3.64 9.69 -10.74
C GLY A 21 -3.70 8.47 -9.82
N ALA A 22 -4.48 8.57 -8.75
CA ALA A 22 -4.53 7.57 -7.66
C ALA A 22 -5.82 6.72 -7.65
N ASP A 23 -6.66 6.80 -8.68
CA ASP A 23 -7.96 6.10 -8.71
C ASP A 23 -7.79 4.58 -8.57
N SER A 24 -6.78 3.99 -9.21
CA SER A 24 -6.47 2.57 -9.08
C SER A 24 -6.02 2.17 -7.67
N ILE A 25 -5.42 3.08 -6.91
CA ILE A 25 -5.07 2.87 -5.50
C ILE A 25 -6.35 2.87 -4.66
N GLU A 26 -7.30 3.77 -4.95
CA GLU A 26 -8.59 3.78 -4.26
C GLU A 26 -9.43 2.54 -4.55
N ASP A 27 -9.44 2.07 -5.81
CA ASP A 27 -10.04 0.79 -6.18
C ASP A 27 -9.41 -0.37 -5.42
N ALA A 28 -8.08 -0.41 -5.33
CA ALA A 28 -7.38 -1.43 -4.55
C ALA A 28 -7.77 -1.38 -3.08
N VAL A 29 -7.87 -0.19 -2.48
CA VAL A 29 -8.35 -0.02 -1.09
C VAL A 29 -9.75 -0.60 -0.91
N ARG A 30 -10.68 -0.33 -1.84
CA ARG A 30 -12.03 -0.92 -1.81
C ARG A 30 -12.01 -2.44 -1.94
N ALA A 31 -11.18 -2.98 -2.84
CA ALA A 31 -11.04 -4.42 -3.04
C ALA A 31 -10.51 -5.12 -1.77
N TRP A 32 -9.48 -4.57 -1.13
CA TRP A 32 -8.96 -5.12 0.14
C TRP A 32 -10.00 -5.08 1.26
N ALA A 33 -10.77 -4.00 1.37
CA ALA A 33 -11.85 -3.91 2.33
C ALA A 33 -12.97 -4.93 2.06
N SER A 34 -13.26 -5.23 0.79
CA SER A 34 -14.23 -6.28 0.43
C SER A 34 -13.74 -7.67 0.80
N LEU A 35 -12.50 -8.01 0.42
CA LEU A 35 -11.88 -9.28 0.78
C LEU A 35 -11.86 -9.51 2.29
N ARG A 36 -11.57 -8.45 3.07
CA ARG A 36 -11.64 -8.52 4.52
C ARG A 36 -13.02 -8.96 5.03
N ARG A 37 -14.10 -8.34 4.52
CA ARG A 37 -15.48 -8.72 4.89
C ARG A 37 -15.77 -10.19 4.54
N GLU A 38 -15.35 -10.63 3.37
CA GLU A 38 -15.52 -12.04 2.95
C GLU A 38 -14.81 -13.01 3.90
N ILE A 39 -13.61 -12.64 4.41
CA ILE A 39 -12.89 -13.44 5.42
C ILE A 39 -13.58 -13.43 6.78
N CYS A 40 -14.14 -12.30 7.23
CA CYS A 40 -14.96 -12.27 8.45
C CYS A 40 -16.21 -13.14 8.33
N ASP A 41 -16.89 -13.08 7.18
CA ASP A 41 -18.09 -13.87 6.91
C ASP A 41 -17.74 -15.37 6.86
N LEU A 42 -16.60 -15.73 6.29
CA LEU A 42 -16.08 -17.09 6.28
C LEU A 42 -15.81 -17.61 7.70
N GLY A 43 -15.17 -16.80 8.55
CA GLY A 43 -14.93 -17.15 9.95
C GLY A 43 -16.23 -17.42 10.71
N SER A 44 -17.22 -16.53 10.55
CA SER A 44 -18.53 -16.68 11.18
C SER A 44 -19.29 -17.93 10.70
N GLN A 45 -19.18 -18.25 9.41
CA GLN A 45 -19.77 -19.48 8.85
C GLN A 45 -19.10 -20.74 9.40
N PHE A 46 -17.77 -20.73 9.55
CA PHE A 46 -17.04 -21.84 10.15
C PHE A 46 -17.46 -22.08 11.60
N ASP A 47 -17.55 -21.03 12.41
CA ASP A 47 -18.01 -21.13 13.79
C ASP A 47 -19.43 -21.70 13.87
N GLN A 48 -20.33 -21.25 12.99
CA GLN A 48 -21.69 -21.78 12.92
C GLN A 48 -21.73 -23.28 12.57
N ILE A 49 -20.90 -23.73 11.63
CA ILE A 49 -20.81 -25.15 11.25
C ILE A 49 -20.31 -25.99 12.43
N LEU A 50 -19.32 -25.50 13.19
CA LEU A 50 -18.80 -26.20 14.36
C LEU A 50 -19.82 -26.27 15.49
N LEU A 51 -20.62 -25.23 15.69
CA LEU A 51 -21.75 -25.25 16.64
C LEU A 51 -22.80 -26.28 16.23
N CYS A 52 -23.25 -26.29 14.96
CA CYS A 52 -24.19 -27.28 14.46
C CYS A 52 -23.65 -28.72 14.61
N LEU A 53 -22.35 -28.94 14.41
CA LEU A 53 -21.72 -30.25 14.65
C LEU A 53 -21.85 -30.68 16.12
N MET A 54 -21.66 -29.76 17.07
CA MET A 54 -21.84 -30.06 18.49
C MET A 54 -23.29 -30.37 18.85
N ASP A 55 -24.24 -29.68 18.23
CA ASP A 55 -25.68 -29.87 18.46
C ASP A 55 -26.17 -31.20 17.88
N ASP A 56 -25.80 -31.52 16.64
CA ASP A 56 -26.29 -32.71 15.92
C ASP A 56 -25.54 -33.99 16.28
N TRP A 57 -24.22 -33.91 16.54
CA TRP A 57 -23.39 -35.07 16.82
C TRP A 57 -22.40 -34.84 17.97
N SER A 58 -22.95 -34.54 19.15
CA SER A 58 -22.17 -34.36 20.37
C SER A 58 -21.34 -35.62 20.74
N GLY A 59 -20.11 -35.40 21.20
CA GLY A 59 -19.26 -36.46 21.74
C GLY A 59 -17.75 -36.24 21.57
N PRO A 60 -16.91 -37.19 22.03
CA PRO A 60 -15.46 -37.06 21.99
C PRO A 60 -14.86 -36.87 20.59
N VAL A 61 -15.54 -37.36 19.55
CA VAL A 61 -15.10 -37.20 18.15
C VAL A 61 -15.36 -35.78 17.65
N ALA A 62 -16.54 -35.20 17.91
CA ALA A 62 -16.84 -33.82 17.55
C ALA A 62 -15.90 -32.82 18.25
N ILE A 63 -15.58 -33.04 19.53
CA ILE A 63 -14.58 -32.24 20.27
C ILE A 63 -13.21 -32.28 19.55
N ARG A 64 -12.75 -33.46 19.11
CA ARG A 64 -11.49 -33.59 18.37
C ARG A 64 -11.50 -32.85 17.03
N VAL A 65 -12.64 -32.80 16.33
CA VAL A 65 -12.78 -32.04 15.08
C VAL A 65 -12.64 -30.53 15.35
N ILE A 66 -13.28 -30.03 16.40
CA ILE A 66 -13.19 -28.61 16.81
C ILE A 66 -11.77 -28.24 17.26
N ASP A 67 -11.13 -29.09 18.06
CA ASP A 67 -9.75 -28.91 18.47
C ASP A 67 -8.81 -28.85 17.27
N ALA A 68 -9.05 -29.70 16.26
CA ALA A 68 -8.28 -29.73 15.02
C ALA A 68 -8.51 -28.50 14.12
N ALA A 69 -9.72 -27.90 14.16
CA ALA A 69 -10.05 -26.69 13.42
C ALA A 69 -9.53 -25.40 14.08
N THR A 70 -9.26 -25.42 15.39
CA THR A 70 -8.86 -24.24 16.17
C THR A 70 -7.64 -23.48 15.60
N PRO A 71 -6.54 -24.13 15.14
CA PRO A 71 -5.43 -23.42 14.53
C PRO A 71 -5.80 -22.67 13.25
N PHE A 72 -6.72 -23.22 12.45
CA PHE A 72 -7.19 -22.58 11.22
C PHE A 72 -8.06 -21.36 11.50
N LEU A 73 -8.96 -21.44 12.49
CA LEU A 73 -9.75 -20.28 12.94
C LEU A 73 -8.86 -19.14 13.44
N ARG A 74 -7.86 -19.44 14.26
CA ARG A 74 -6.86 -18.43 14.71
C ARG A 74 -6.07 -17.83 13.55
N TRP A 75 -5.81 -18.62 12.51
CA TRP A 75 -5.19 -18.13 11.29
C TRP A 75 -6.13 -17.19 10.51
N LEU A 76 -7.44 -17.48 10.43
CA LEU A 76 -8.43 -16.58 9.83
C LEU A 76 -8.48 -15.23 10.56
N ASP A 77 -8.48 -15.22 11.89
CA ASP A 77 -8.43 -13.97 12.69
C ASP A 77 -7.17 -13.15 12.39
N SER A 78 -6.03 -13.85 12.30
CA SER A 78 -4.75 -13.23 11.97
C SER A 78 -4.73 -12.67 10.53
N LEU A 79 -5.40 -13.37 9.61
CA LEU A 79 -5.57 -12.94 8.23
C LEU A 79 -6.45 -11.68 8.15
N ASP A 80 -7.58 -11.63 8.86
CA ASP A 80 -8.43 -10.43 8.96
C ASP A 80 -7.64 -9.20 9.40
N ALA A 81 -6.92 -9.32 10.52
CA ALA A 81 -6.11 -8.23 11.06
C ALA A 81 -5.05 -7.75 10.05
N LYS A 82 -4.49 -8.67 9.27
CA LYS A 82 -3.50 -8.35 8.25
C LYS A 82 -4.10 -7.71 7.00
N LEU A 83 -5.28 -8.13 6.58
CA LEU A 83 -6.03 -7.49 5.48
C LEU A 83 -6.39 -6.04 5.85
N PHE A 84 -6.84 -5.81 7.08
CA PHE A 84 -7.10 -4.47 7.58
C PHE A 84 -5.86 -3.57 7.58
N ALA A 85 -4.72 -4.10 8.06
CA ALA A 85 -3.47 -3.35 8.02
C ALA A 85 -3.06 -3.02 6.58
N THR A 86 -3.17 -3.98 5.66
CA THR A 86 -2.84 -3.83 4.24
C THR A 86 -3.65 -2.70 3.59
N GLU A 87 -4.97 -2.73 3.76
CA GLU A 87 -5.89 -1.67 3.30
C GLU A 87 -5.44 -0.29 3.80
N ARG A 88 -5.12 -0.18 5.09
CA ARG A 88 -4.67 1.08 5.71
C ARG A 88 -3.33 1.56 5.16
N HIS A 89 -2.39 0.67 4.89
CA HIS A 89 -1.08 1.02 4.34
C HIS A 89 -1.21 1.48 2.88
N ILE A 90 -2.04 0.84 2.07
CA ILE A 90 -2.32 1.26 0.69
C ILE A 90 -2.99 2.64 0.67
N ARG A 91 -3.95 2.88 1.57
CA ARG A 91 -4.58 4.21 1.72
C ARG A 91 -3.55 5.29 2.09
N ARG A 92 -2.56 4.97 2.91
CA ARG A 92 -1.46 5.90 3.23
C ARG A 92 -0.61 6.24 2.00
N ILE A 93 -0.33 5.26 1.14
CA ILE A 93 0.40 5.49 -0.12
C ILE A 93 -0.38 6.47 -1.01
N GLY A 94 -1.69 6.27 -1.17
CA GLY A 94 -2.53 7.22 -1.93
C GLY A 94 -2.51 8.63 -1.37
N ARG A 95 -2.61 8.79 -0.03
CA ARG A 95 -2.49 10.10 0.63
C ARG A 95 -1.12 10.74 0.44
N ALA A 96 -0.06 9.93 0.48
CA ALA A 96 1.30 10.42 0.26
C ALA A 96 1.46 10.99 -1.16
N PHE A 97 0.86 10.36 -2.17
CA PHE A 97 0.87 10.87 -3.54
C PHE A 97 0.21 12.25 -3.63
N PHE A 98 -1.01 12.40 -3.09
CA PHE A 98 -1.71 13.69 -3.15
C PHE A 98 -0.98 14.80 -2.39
N ASN A 99 -0.41 14.49 -1.23
CA ASN A 99 0.41 15.45 -0.48
C ASN A 99 1.66 15.85 -1.27
N ALA A 100 2.39 14.89 -1.83
CA ALA A 100 3.59 15.15 -2.62
C ALA A 100 3.29 15.99 -3.85
N ARG A 101 2.19 15.69 -4.56
CA ARG A 101 1.73 16.48 -5.71
C ARG A 101 1.35 17.90 -5.33
N ARG A 102 0.65 18.09 -4.20
CA ARG A 102 0.28 19.42 -3.69
C ARG A 102 1.49 20.25 -3.30
N ASP A 103 2.49 19.60 -2.70
CA ASP A 103 3.66 20.27 -2.16
C ASP A 103 4.73 20.53 -3.25
N ALA A 104 4.73 19.76 -4.34
CA ALA A 104 5.57 19.99 -5.52
C ALA A 104 5.14 21.25 -6.30
N VAL A 105 6.11 21.88 -6.95
CA VAL A 105 5.87 23.05 -7.80
C VAL A 105 5.03 22.64 -9.01
N HIS A 106 4.08 23.49 -9.40
CA HIS A 106 3.28 23.25 -10.61
C HIS A 106 4.13 23.54 -11.86
N PRO A 107 4.14 22.67 -12.90
CA PRO A 107 4.98 22.84 -14.09
C PRO A 107 4.92 24.22 -14.75
N ILE A 108 3.72 24.82 -14.84
CA ILE A 108 3.51 26.16 -15.41
C ILE A 108 4.37 27.26 -14.73
N LEU A 109 4.64 27.15 -13.42
CA LEU A 109 5.47 28.14 -12.72
C LEU A 109 6.94 28.03 -13.14
N ILE A 110 7.42 26.80 -13.34
CA ILE A 110 8.78 26.53 -13.81
C ILE A 110 8.94 27.04 -15.23
N ASP A 111 7.98 26.73 -16.11
CA ASP A 111 7.98 27.19 -17.51
C ASP A 111 7.96 28.72 -17.60
N ALA A 112 7.14 29.38 -16.78
CA ALA A 112 7.06 30.84 -16.74
C ALA A 112 8.39 31.48 -16.29
N ASN A 113 9.00 30.96 -15.22
CA ASN A 113 10.30 31.42 -14.75
C ASN A 113 11.37 31.26 -15.85
N ARG A 114 11.43 30.11 -16.52
CA ARG A 114 12.41 29.88 -17.58
C ARG A 114 12.19 30.75 -18.81
N ALA A 115 10.94 30.97 -19.20
CA ALA A 115 10.60 31.88 -20.30
C ALA A 115 11.00 33.32 -19.98
N GLN A 116 10.81 33.77 -18.73
CA GLN A 116 11.17 35.12 -18.31
C GLN A 116 12.68 35.35 -18.28
N VAL A 117 13.47 34.37 -17.81
CA VAL A 117 14.93 34.46 -17.90
C VAL A 117 15.37 34.59 -19.35
N LEU A 118 14.84 33.76 -20.26
CA LEU A 118 15.18 33.81 -21.68
C LEU A 118 14.86 35.18 -22.30
N ALA A 119 13.70 35.76 -21.96
CA ALA A 119 13.31 37.10 -22.42
C ALA A 119 14.29 38.17 -21.91
N LEU A 120 14.58 38.19 -20.61
CA LEU A 120 15.48 39.17 -20.01
C LEU A 120 16.91 39.05 -20.53
N THR A 121 17.39 37.83 -20.79
CA THR A 121 18.73 37.59 -21.38
C THR A 121 18.83 38.14 -22.80
N ARG A 122 17.77 38.02 -23.62
CA ARG A 122 17.75 38.59 -24.98
C ARG A 122 17.89 40.11 -24.99
N ASP A 123 17.35 40.78 -23.97
CA ASP A 123 17.37 42.24 -23.84
C ASP A 123 18.49 42.76 -22.92
N ASN A 124 19.58 41.99 -22.71
CA ASN A 124 20.60 42.29 -21.70
C ASN A 124 21.97 42.73 -22.26
N GLU A 125 22.02 43.37 -23.43
CA GLU A 125 23.29 43.79 -24.06
C GLU A 125 24.16 44.68 -23.15
N PHE A 126 23.51 45.49 -22.30
CA PHE A 126 24.17 46.40 -21.37
C PHE A 126 24.24 45.88 -19.92
N GLY A 127 23.82 44.63 -19.67
CA GLY A 127 23.86 44.03 -18.32
C GLY A 127 22.84 44.59 -17.32
N GLN A 128 21.91 45.44 -17.75
CA GLN A 128 20.91 46.09 -16.89
C GLN A 128 19.95 45.08 -16.23
N ASN A 129 19.69 43.95 -16.88
CA ASN A 129 18.78 42.91 -16.39
C ASN A 129 19.47 41.89 -15.47
N ASN A 130 20.78 42.01 -15.19
CA ASN A 130 21.53 41.03 -14.41
C ASN A 130 20.90 40.75 -13.03
N ALA A 131 20.44 41.79 -12.33
CA ALA A 131 19.80 41.63 -11.02
C ALA A 131 18.46 40.89 -11.10
N ALA A 132 17.65 41.16 -12.14
CA ALA A 132 16.37 40.48 -12.35
C ALA A 132 16.56 39.02 -12.75
N ILE A 133 17.55 38.72 -13.61
CA ILE A 133 17.93 37.36 -13.97
C ILE A 133 18.39 36.59 -12.72
N ALA A 134 19.26 37.19 -11.91
CA ALA A 134 19.72 36.56 -10.67
C ALA A 134 18.57 36.23 -9.71
N ALA A 135 17.59 37.14 -9.56
CA ALA A 135 16.41 36.90 -8.73
C ALA A 135 15.54 35.72 -9.23
N LEU A 136 15.42 35.55 -10.55
CA LEU A 136 14.71 34.42 -11.16
C LEU A 136 15.48 33.11 -11.03
N GLU A 137 16.81 33.13 -11.16
CA GLU A 137 17.64 31.94 -10.91
C GLU A 137 17.59 31.51 -9.44
N ASP A 138 17.55 32.47 -8.49
CA ASP A 138 17.33 32.18 -7.07
C ASP A 138 15.94 31.59 -6.81
N GLU A 139 14.92 32.07 -7.52
CA GLU A 139 13.57 31.49 -7.46
C GLU A 139 13.53 30.07 -8.00
N TYR A 140 14.15 29.82 -9.15
CA TYR A 140 14.29 28.49 -9.71
C TYR A 140 15.04 27.55 -8.75
N GLY A 141 16.07 28.05 -8.06
CA GLY A 141 16.73 27.31 -7.00
C GLY A 141 15.78 26.90 -5.87
N ARG A 142 14.85 27.77 -5.47
CA ARG A 142 13.80 27.44 -4.49
C ARG A 142 12.82 26.38 -5.01
N TYR A 143 12.48 26.40 -6.30
CA TYR A 143 11.66 25.36 -6.90
C TYR A 143 12.35 23.99 -6.82
N TRP A 144 13.66 23.95 -7.10
CA TRP A 144 14.45 22.72 -7.01
C TRP A 144 14.43 22.15 -5.61
N ASP A 145 14.68 22.98 -4.60
CA ASP A 145 14.69 22.53 -3.22
C ASP A 145 13.30 22.08 -2.75
N GLN A 146 12.23 22.76 -3.19
CA GLN A 146 10.85 22.40 -2.84
C GLN A 146 10.46 21.03 -3.40
N ASP A 147 10.73 20.80 -4.68
CA ASP A 147 10.46 19.51 -5.32
C ASP A 147 11.30 18.38 -4.72
N GLY A 148 12.58 18.65 -4.44
CA GLY A 148 13.48 17.71 -3.76
C GLY A 148 12.90 17.25 -2.43
N ARG A 149 12.46 18.20 -1.59
CA ARG A 149 11.82 17.90 -0.30
C ARG A 149 10.50 17.13 -0.46
N ALA A 150 9.65 17.52 -1.42
CA ALA A 150 8.38 16.84 -1.68
C ALA A 150 8.61 15.37 -2.06
N MET A 151 9.56 15.10 -2.96
CA MET A 151 9.90 13.75 -3.40
C MET A 151 10.62 12.93 -2.34
N TRP A 152 11.48 13.56 -1.52
CA TRP A 152 12.09 12.90 -0.37
C TRP A 152 11.04 12.44 0.62
N TRP A 153 10.11 13.31 1.03
CA TRP A 153 9.04 12.98 1.96
C TRP A 153 8.14 11.87 1.39
N TYR A 154 7.78 11.99 0.10
CA TYR A 154 7.00 10.97 -0.60
C TYR A 154 7.66 9.59 -0.52
N ARG A 155 8.96 9.51 -0.80
CA ARG A 155 9.74 8.27 -0.70
C ARG A 155 9.75 7.69 0.72
N GLN A 156 9.88 8.53 1.75
CA GLN A 156 9.86 8.07 3.14
C GLN A 156 8.51 7.45 3.51
N GLU A 157 7.41 8.10 3.14
CA GLU A 157 6.06 7.57 3.40
C GLU A 157 5.82 6.25 2.66
N LEU A 158 6.25 6.14 1.40
CA LEU A 158 6.16 4.89 0.64
C LEU A 158 6.97 3.79 1.30
N SER A 159 8.23 4.06 1.65
CA SER A 159 9.11 3.10 2.33
C SER A 159 8.48 2.62 3.64
N ASN A 160 7.96 3.53 4.45
CA ASN A 160 7.28 3.20 5.70
C ASN A 160 6.04 2.33 5.45
N ALA A 161 5.15 2.73 4.53
CA ALA A 161 3.93 1.98 4.26
C ALA A 161 4.22 0.58 3.69
N LEU A 162 5.14 0.47 2.72
CA LEU A 162 5.49 -0.78 2.07
C LEU A 162 6.22 -1.75 3.01
N SER A 163 7.09 -1.26 3.90
CA SER A 163 7.79 -2.10 4.87
C SER A 163 6.85 -2.81 5.87
N ARG A 164 5.61 -2.34 6.00
CA ARG A 164 4.59 -2.94 6.87
C ARG A 164 3.78 -4.02 6.18
N LEU A 165 3.91 -4.16 4.86
CA LEU A 165 3.28 -5.22 4.08
C LEU A 165 4.14 -6.48 4.18
N THR A 166 3.81 -7.36 5.13
CA THR A 166 4.57 -8.59 5.38
C THR A 166 4.11 -9.74 4.48
N PRO A 167 4.95 -10.78 4.24
CA PRO A 167 4.55 -11.97 3.46
C PRO A 167 3.38 -12.73 4.09
N TRP A 168 2.44 -13.22 3.27
CA TRP A 168 1.28 -14.00 3.73
C TRP A 168 1.70 -15.34 4.31
N GLN A 169 1.01 -15.76 5.38
CA GLN A 169 1.22 -17.06 5.98
C GLN A 169 0.22 -18.07 5.40
N GLN A 170 0.69 -19.27 5.11
CA GLN A 170 -0.17 -20.36 4.66
C GLN A 170 -1.10 -20.80 5.81
N PRO A 171 -2.35 -21.20 5.51
CA PRO A 171 -3.24 -21.74 6.52
C PRO A 171 -2.67 -23.05 7.09
N PRO A 172 -2.78 -23.29 8.41
CA PRO A 172 -2.48 -24.59 8.97
C PRO A 172 -3.52 -25.62 8.48
N PRO A 173 -3.13 -26.90 8.30
CA PRO A 173 -4.08 -27.95 7.97
C PRO A 173 -5.04 -28.17 9.15
N ILE A 174 -6.32 -28.41 8.85
CA ILE A 174 -7.31 -28.83 9.85
C ILE A 174 -7.17 -30.33 10.14
N ALA A 175 -7.14 -31.14 9.09
CA ALA A 175 -6.86 -32.57 9.19
C ALA A 175 -5.54 -32.88 8.50
N ASN A 176 -4.68 -33.63 9.17
CA ASN A 176 -3.57 -34.29 8.51
C ASN A 176 -4.09 -35.61 7.92
N ASN A 177 -3.69 -35.94 6.69
CA ASN A 177 -3.95 -37.26 6.12
C ASN A 177 -3.10 -38.28 6.90
N THR A 178 -3.57 -38.73 8.05
CA THR A 178 -2.79 -39.58 8.95
C THR A 178 -2.71 -41.03 8.49
N GLY A 179 -3.33 -41.41 7.37
CA GLY A 179 -3.24 -42.79 6.86
C GLY A 179 -3.73 -43.86 7.84
N LEU A 180 -4.52 -43.48 8.85
CA LEU A 180 -4.98 -44.38 9.92
C LEU A 180 -6.50 -44.43 9.97
N VAL A 181 -7.07 -45.11 8.99
CA VAL A 181 -8.20 -46.00 9.26
C VAL A 181 -7.80 -47.35 8.67
N GLN A 182 -7.14 -48.19 9.48
CA GLN A 182 -7.09 -49.63 9.18
C GLN A 182 -8.55 -50.11 9.19
N PRO A 183 -9.05 -50.77 8.12
CA PRO A 183 -10.38 -51.35 8.14
C PRO A 183 -10.50 -52.29 9.34
N VAL A 184 -11.60 -52.20 10.09
CA VAL A 184 -11.93 -53.18 11.13
C VAL A 184 -12.01 -54.55 10.46
N PRO A 185 -11.19 -55.55 10.84
CA PRO A 185 -11.29 -56.88 10.26
C PRO A 185 -12.67 -57.47 10.57
N LEU A 186 -13.40 -57.90 9.54
CA LEU A 186 -14.64 -58.64 9.73
C LEU A 186 -14.34 -59.94 10.49
N PRO A 187 -15.15 -60.32 11.49
CA PRO A 187 -14.94 -61.56 12.22
C PRO A 187 -15.08 -62.74 11.26
N THR A 188 -14.00 -63.49 11.08
CA THR A 188 -14.05 -64.79 10.38
C THR A 188 -14.81 -65.76 11.28
N GLY A 189 -16.08 -65.98 10.97
CA GLY A 189 -16.91 -67.00 11.61
C GLY A 189 -16.26 -68.38 11.46
N SER A 190 -16.26 -69.13 12.55
CA SER A 190 -16.00 -70.58 12.56
C SER A 190 -17.28 -71.35 12.29
#